data_AF-X1JKN0-F1
#
_entry.id   AF-X1JKN0-F1
#
_cell.length_a   1.000
_cell.length_b   1.000
_cell.length_c   1.000
_cell.angle_alpha   90.00
_cell.angle_beta   90.00
_cell.angle_gamma   90.00
#
_symmetry.space_group_name_H-M   'P 1'
#
loop_
_entity.id
_entity.type
_entity.pdbx_description
1 polymer ?
#
loop_
_entity_poly.entity_id
_entity_poly.type
_entity_poly.pdbx_seq_one_letter_code
_entity_poly.pdbx_strand_id
1 'polypeptide(L)'
;DFLSGMAGKSRRLVKANFVPTANRFLRIYRDAEQIVDFYTYTLHEQPPFIELDLSLAEGQQCKVGFYNPSTEGSAMDIMIAYEEAD
;
A
#
# COMPACT_ATOMS: atom_id res chain seq x y z
N ASP A 1 -9.67 -5.18 4.17
CA ASP A 1 -9.14 -3.91 4.70
C ASP A 1 -7.83 -4.19 5.41
N PHE A 2 -6.81 -3.34 5.19
CA PHE A 2 -5.49 -3.51 5.80
C PHE A 2 -5.39 -2.76 7.14
N LEU A 3 -5.82 -1.49 7.15
CA LEU A 3 -5.80 -0.64 8.34
C LEU A 3 -7.02 0.26 8.30
N SER A 4 -7.69 0.47 9.43
CA SER A 4 -8.83 1.38 9.56
C SER A 4 -8.47 2.56 10.46
N GLY A 5 -9.01 3.74 10.17
CA GLY A 5 -9.00 4.86 11.11
C GLY A 5 -9.91 4.55 12.30
N MET A 6 -9.49 4.93 13.49
CA MET A 6 -10.18 4.64 14.75
C MET A 6 -10.47 5.93 15.51
N ALA A 7 -11.60 5.94 16.24
CA ALA A 7 -11.95 7.05 17.12
C ALA A 7 -10.82 7.30 18.13
N GLY A 8 -10.46 8.58 18.31
CA GLY A 8 -9.43 8.98 19.28
C GLY A 8 -8.02 8.51 18.94
N LYS A 9 -7.75 8.12 17.69
CA LYS A 9 -6.40 7.76 17.21
C LYS A 9 -6.15 8.30 15.82
N SER A 10 -5.06 9.03 15.65
CA SER A 10 -4.62 9.46 14.33
C SER A 10 -3.66 8.42 13.75
N ARG A 11 -4.10 7.70 12.71
CA ARG A 11 -3.26 6.74 11.99
C ARG A 11 -2.80 7.33 10.67
N ARG A 12 -1.50 7.20 10.41
CA ARG A 12 -0.88 7.68 9.16
C ARG A 12 0.04 6.63 8.59
N LEU A 13 -0.21 6.21 7.36
CA LEU A 13 0.73 5.39 6.60
C LEU A 13 1.88 6.28 6.15
N VAL A 14 3.10 5.84 6.44
CA VAL A 14 4.32 6.60 6.15
C VAL A 14 5.19 5.94 5.09
N LYS A 15 5.15 4.62 4.95
CA LYS A 15 5.91 3.91 3.92
C LYS A 15 5.21 2.67 3.40
N ALA A 16 5.48 2.33 2.15
CA ALA A 16 5.21 1.03 1.56
C ALA A 16 6.50 0.43 0.98
N ASN A 17 6.67 -0.87 1.15
CA ASN A 17 7.73 -1.66 0.55
C ASN A 17 7.14 -2.95 0.01
N PHE A 18 7.71 -3.48 -1.06
CA PHE A 18 7.27 -4.75 -1.63
C PHE A 18 8.43 -5.44 -2.32
N VAL A 19 8.36 -6.77 -2.40
CA VAL A 19 9.32 -7.54 -3.22
C VAL A 19 8.98 -7.32 -4.69
N PRO A 20 9.91 -6.78 -5.51
CA PRO A 20 9.67 -6.58 -6.92
C PRO A 20 9.32 -7.90 -7.60
N THR A 21 8.17 -7.92 -8.27
CA THR A 21 7.74 -9.02 -9.12
C THR A 21 7.46 -8.44 -10.50
N ALA A 22 7.79 -9.17 -11.56
CA ALA A 22 7.56 -8.68 -12.91
C ALA A 22 6.05 -8.49 -13.18
N ASN A 23 5.71 -7.48 -13.96
CA ASN A 23 4.37 -7.26 -14.52
C ASN A 23 3.24 -7.08 -13.49
N ARG A 24 3.42 -6.24 -12.46
CA ARG A 24 2.35 -5.94 -11.50
C ARG A 24 2.28 -4.46 -11.16
N PHE A 25 1.18 -4.08 -10.53
CA PHE A 25 1.00 -2.75 -9.97
C PHE A 25 0.75 -2.86 -8.47
N LEU A 26 1.58 -2.25 -7.63
CA LEU A 26 1.22 -2.03 -6.22
C LEU A 26 0.10 -1.00 -6.19
N ARG A 27 -0.98 -1.29 -5.45
CA ARG A 27 -2.10 -0.38 -5.27
C ARG A 27 -2.45 -0.18 -3.82
N ILE A 28 -2.60 1.09 -3.44
CA ILE A 28 -3.04 1.53 -2.11
C ILE A 28 -4.25 2.43 -2.30
N TYR A 29 -5.30 2.16 -1.54
CA TYR A 29 -6.55 2.90 -1.58
C TYR A 29 -6.89 3.44 -0.20
N ARG A 30 -7.47 4.64 -0.16
CA ARG A 30 -8.25 5.13 0.98
C ARG A 30 -9.71 5.12 0.57
N ASP A 31 -10.49 4.25 1.21
CA ASP A 31 -11.87 3.93 0.85
C ASP A 31 -11.98 3.43 -0.61
N ALA A 32 -12.43 4.29 -1.52
CA ALA A 32 -12.52 4.04 -2.97
C ALA A 32 -11.49 4.84 -3.79
N GLU A 33 -10.75 5.76 -3.15
CA GLU A 33 -9.75 6.60 -3.81
C GLU A 33 -8.43 5.83 -3.95
N GLN A 34 -7.91 5.72 -5.18
CA GLN A 34 -6.61 5.12 -5.42
C GLN A 34 -5.50 6.15 -5.19
N ILE A 35 -4.69 5.92 -4.17
CA ILE A 35 -3.59 6.80 -3.76
C ILE A 35 -2.27 6.40 -4.43
N VAL A 36 -2.06 5.09 -4.59
CA VAL A 36 -0.86 4.53 -5.23
C VAL A 36 -1.25 3.64 -6.40
N ASP A 37 -0.57 3.83 -7.53
CA ASP A 37 -0.55 2.92 -8.68
C ASP A 37 0.88 2.81 -9.20
N PHE A 38 1.66 1.91 -8.62
CA PHE A 38 3.09 1.82 -8.92
C PHE A 38 3.41 0.56 -9.72
N TYR A 39 3.93 0.72 -10.95
CA TYR A 39 4.31 -0.39 -11.80
C TYR A 39 5.63 -1.03 -11.36
N THR A 40 5.57 -2.28 -10.91
CA THR A 40 6.67 -2.99 -10.23
C THR A 40 7.81 -3.40 -11.15
N TYR A 41 7.58 -3.49 -12.46
CA TYR A 41 8.63 -3.83 -13.44
C TYR A 41 9.75 -2.78 -13.52
N THR A 42 9.48 -1.55 -13.07
CA THR A 42 10.47 -0.46 -13.03
C THR A 42 11.61 -0.71 -12.03
N LEU A 43 11.52 -1.78 -11.24
CA LEU A 43 12.47 -2.12 -10.18
C LEU A 43 13.29 -3.32 -10.60
N HIS A 44 14.59 -3.11 -10.80
CA HIS A 44 15.44 -4.15 -11.35
C HIS A 44 15.92 -5.16 -10.30
N GLU A 45 16.21 -4.78 -9.05
CA GLU A 45 16.82 -5.72 -8.09
C GLU A 45 16.52 -5.48 -6.60
N GLN A 46 16.03 -4.29 -6.18
CA GLN A 46 15.83 -3.98 -4.76
C GLN A 46 14.39 -3.58 -4.43
N PRO A 47 13.84 -4.04 -3.28
CA PRO A 47 12.57 -3.56 -2.75
C PRO A 47 12.58 -2.04 -2.55
N PRO A 48 11.66 -1.28 -3.18
CA PRO A 48 11.63 0.17 -3.05
C PRO A 48 11.01 0.56 -1.71
N PHE A 49 11.47 1.68 -1.14
CA PHE A 49 10.71 2.36 -0.10
C PHE A 49 9.92 3.50 -0.75
N ILE A 50 8.61 3.29 -0.89
CA ILE A 50 7.68 4.33 -1.31
C ILE A 50 7.30 5.13 -0.07
N GLU A 51 7.69 6.40 -0.03
CA GLU A 51 7.25 7.32 1.01
C GLU A 51 5.77 7.66 0.81
N LEU A 52 5.01 7.69 1.91
CA LEU A 52 3.58 7.98 1.94
C LEU A 52 3.29 9.06 2.99
N ASP A 53 2.21 9.80 2.75
CA ASP A 53 1.62 10.71 3.74
C ASP A 53 0.10 10.53 3.71
N LEU A 54 -0.35 9.34 4.12
CA LEU A 54 -1.76 8.96 4.03
C LEU A 54 -2.37 8.81 5.43
N SER A 55 -3.07 9.85 5.86
CA SER A 55 -3.85 9.85 7.10
C SER A 55 -5.21 9.19 6.92
N LEU A 56 -5.66 8.47 7.96
CA LEU A 56 -6.97 7.84 8.04
C LEU A 56 -7.79 8.49 9.15
N ALA A 57 -8.91 9.12 8.77
CA ALA A 57 -9.91 9.59 9.73
C ALA A 57 -10.78 8.43 10.24
N GLU A 58 -11.51 8.65 11.34
CA GLU A 58 -12.47 7.67 11.86
C GLU A 58 -13.45 7.20 10.78
N GLY A 59 -13.60 5.89 10.66
CA GLY A 59 -14.46 5.26 9.64
C GLY A 59 -13.81 5.06 8.28
N GLN A 60 -12.65 5.68 8.00
CA GLN A 60 -11.92 5.43 6.75
C GLN A 60 -11.14 4.13 6.79
N GLN A 61 -10.99 3.50 5.64
CA GLN A 61 -10.27 2.26 5.47
C GLN A 61 -9.14 2.40 4.46
N CYS A 62 -7.95 1.92 4.82
CA CYS A 62 -6.87 1.68 3.90
C CYS A 62 -6.95 0.24 3.36
N LYS A 63 -6.92 0.10 2.04
CA LYS A 63 -6.81 -1.20 1.35
C LYS A 63 -5.51 -1.24 0.57
N VAL A 64 -4.81 -2.36 0.66
CA VAL A 64 -3.50 -2.56 0.03
C VAL A 64 -3.54 -3.88 -0.71
N GLY A 65 -2.97 -3.89 -1.91
CA GLY A 65 -2.83 -5.09 -2.71
C GLY A 65 -2.06 -4.82 -3.98
N PHE A 66 -2.17 -5.75 -4.92
CA PHE A 66 -1.58 -5.58 -6.24
C PHE A 66 -2.57 -5.93 -7.34
N TYR A 67 -2.42 -5.28 -8.48
CA TYR A 67 -3.06 -5.67 -9.72
C TYR A 67 -2.09 -6.46 -10.59
N ASN A 68 -2.54 -7.61 -11.07
CA ASN A 68 -1.80 -8.46 -11.99
C ASN A 68 -2.50 -8.48 -13.36
N PRO A 69 -1.94 -7.81 -14.39
CA PRO A 69 -2.45 -7.90 -15.76
C PRO A 69 -2.18 -9.24 -16.45
N SER A 70 -1.35 -10.12 -15.87
CA SER A 70 -1.00 -11.41 -16.46
C SER A 70 -1.85 -12.57 -15.92
N THR A 71 -1.90 -13.67 -16.68
CA THR A 71 -2.64 -14.89 -16.31
C THR A 71 -1.86 -15.80 -15.36
N GLU A 72 -0.56 -15.57 -15.18
CA GLU A 72 0.30 -16.30 -14.24
C GLU A 72 0.46 -15.50 -12.95
N GLY A 73 0.59 -16.17 -11.80
CA GLY A 73 0.62 -15.47 -10.51
C GLY A 73 1.44 -16.17 -9.44
N SER A 74 2.24 -15.37 -8.74
CA SER A 74 2.83 -15.68 -7.43
C SER A 74 2.29 -14.68 -6.39
N ALA A 75 2.48 -14.91 -5.10
CA ALA A 75 2.18 -13.88 -4.10
C ALA A 75 3.08 -12.64 -4.30
N MET A 76 2.62 -11.48 -3.83
CA MET A 76 3.48 -10.30 -3.63
C MET A 76 3.50 -10.00 -2.14
N ASP A 77 4.69 -10.01 -1.55
CA ASP A 77 4.87 -9.58 -0.17
C ASP A 77 4.90 -8.06 -0.12
N ILE A 78 4.00 -7.48 0.67
CA ILE A 78 3.84 -6.03 0.83
C ILE A 78 3.96 -5.70 2.32
N MET A 79 4.87 -4.80 2.65
CA MET A 79 5.05 -4.21 3.98
C MET A 79 4.54 -2.77 3.96
N ILE A 80 3.75 -2.41 4.96
CA ILE A 80 3.31 -1.04 5.20
C ILE A 80 3.79 -0.61 6.58
N ALA A 81 4.46 0.54 6.64
CA ALA A 81 4.76 1.21 7.90
C ALA A 81 3.70 2.30 8.16
N TYR A 82 3.22 2.37 9.40
CA TYR A 82 2.29 3.41 9.85
C TYR A 82 2.68 3.91 11.23
N GLU A 83 2.32 5.16 11.50
CA GLU A 83 2.41 5.79 12.80
C GLU A 83 1.00 5.90 13.39
N GLU A 84 0.92 5.82 14.71
CA GLU A 84 -0.29 6.02 15.49
C GLU A 84 0.01 7.02 16.60
N ALA A 85 -0.82 8.06 16.69
CA ALA A 85 -0.78 9.03 17.78
C ALA A 85 -2.13 9.03 18.52
N ASP A 86 -2.06 9.23 19.83
CA ASP A 86 -3.21 9.43 20.73
C ASP A 86 -3.91 10.78 20.47
#